data_AF-A0AAU5VBC1-F1
#
_entry.id   AF-A0AAU5VBC1-F1
#
_cell.length_a   1.000
_cell.length_b   1.000
_cell.length_c   1.000
_cell.angle_alpha   90.00
_cell.angle_beta   90.00
_cell.angle_gamma   90.00
#
_symmetry.space_group_name_H-M   'P 1'
#
loop_
_entity.id
_entity.type
_entity.pdbx_description
1 polymer ?
#
loop_
_entity_poly.entity_id
_entity_poly.type
_entity_poly.pdbx_seq_one_letter_code
_entity_poly.pdbx_strand_id
1 'polypeptide(L)'
;MGQEKNSRWSAETERVLRGAGWHPGRSVPTGEWESTLRERGGFEMHERARRFLAEFGGLESNERGPGKTMARMGFRLDPTVAEWDDEVFDVLSEEAGADLYPIGESDRRNSYLGIAPNGAVYIGMDNVTLLAETADRALEKLVEGIR
;
A
#
# COMPACT_ATOMS: atom_id res chain seq x y z
N MET A 1 10.94 -25.85 -21.11
CA MET A 1 10.54 -26.08 -19.70
C MET A 1 10.96 -24.85 -18.91
N GLY A 2 10.10 -24.00 -18.36
CA GLY A 2 8.66 -23.99 -18.31
C GLY A 2 8.16 -22.61 -17.85
N GLN A 3 6.88 -22.38 -18.16
CA GLN A 3 5.97 -21.37 -17.59
C GLN A 3 6.36 -19.90 -17.79
N GLU A 4 5.85 -19.32 -18.88
CA GLU A 4 5.28 -17.97 -18.86
C GLU A 4 4.25 -17.92 -17.73
N LYS A 5 4.68 -17.55 -16.52
CA LYS A 5 3.72 -17.22 -15.47
C LYS A 5 3.21 -15.84 -15.78
N ASN A 6 1.90 -15.78 -16.00
CA ASN A 6 1.02 -14.62 -15.87
C ASN A 6 1.06 -14.09 -14.41
N SER A 7 2.25 -13.95 -13.84
CA SER A 7 2.48 -13.53 -12.47
C SER A 7 2.40 -12.02 -12.43
N ARG A 8 1.51 -11.55 -11.56
CA ARG A 8 1.21 -10.15 -11.24
C ARG A 8 2.46 -9.30 -10.89
N TRP A 9 3.57 -9.96 -10.57
CA TRP A 9 4.85 -9.39 -10.17
C TRP A 9 6.01 -10.40 -10.30
N SER A 10 7.25 -9.94 -10.13
CA SER A 10 8.47 -10.75 -10.16
C SER A 10 8.51 -11.87 -9.10
N ALA A 11 9.34 -12.90 -9.34
CA ALA A 11 9.50 -14.02 -8.41
C ALA A 11 10.05 -13.60 -7.04
N GLU A 12 10.88 -12.54 -7.01
CA GLU A 12 11.36 -11.96 -5.75
C GLU A 12 10.19 -11.31 -5.00
N THR A 13 9.38 -10.51 -5.68
CA THR A 13 8.18 -9.88 -5.10
C THR A 13 7.23 -10.90 -4.52
N GLU A 14 6.91 -11.97 -5.27
CA GLU A 14 6.05 -13.04 -4.76
C GLU A 14 6.65 -13.70 -3.51
N ARG A 15 7.96 -13.93 -3.47
CA ARG A 15 8.65 -14.54 -2.33
C ARG A 15 8.54 -13.67 -1.08
N VAL A 16 8.77 -12.35 -1.21
CA VAL A 16 8.69 -11.41 -0.09
C VAL A 16 7.25 -11.28 0.41
N LEU A 17 6.27 -11.13 -0.49
CA LEU A 17 4.85 -11.08 -0.13
C LEU A 17 4.43 -12.34 0.62
N ARG A 18 4.80 -13.52 0.10
CA ARG A 18 4.55 -14.80 0.79
C ARG A 18 5.24 -14.89 2.14
N GLY A 19 6.46 -14.37 2.25
CA GLY A 19 7.20 -14.26 3.51
C GLY A 19 6.51 -13.36 4.53
N ALA A 20 5.85 -12.30 4.07
CA ALA A 20 5.01 -11.41 4.89
C ALA A 20 3.63 -12.00 5.24
N GLY A 21 3.32 -13.22 4.77
CA GLY A 21 2.05 -13.91 5.05
C GLY A 21 0.99 -13.76 3.96
N TRP A 22 1.31 -13.19 2.80
CA TRP A 22 0.39 -13.13 1.67
C TRP A 22 0.26 -14.49 0.97
N HIS A 23 -0.94 -14.78 0.49
CA HIS A 23 -1.17 -15.92 -0.39
C HIS A 23 -2.28 -15.60 -1.40
N PRO A 24 -2.28 -16.24 -2.59
CA PRO A 24 -3.36 -16.10 -3.55
C PRO A 24 -4.71 -16.46 -2.92
N GLY A 25 -5.75 -15.65 -3.18
CA GLY A 25 -7.09 -15.85 -2.62
C GLY A 25 -7.25 -15.43 -1.16
N ARG A 26 -6.25 -14.77 -0.56
CA ARG A 26 -6.39 -14.14 0.76
C ARG A 26 -7.49 -13.10 0.73
N SER A 27 -8.36 -13.14 1.73
CA SER A 27 -9.39 -12.15 1.95
C SER A 27 -9.50 -11.89 3.45
N VAL A 28 -9.22 -10.66 3.88
CA VAL A 28 -9.32 -10.23 5.27
C VAL A 28 -10.50 -9.27 5.44
N PRO A 29 -11.16 -9.28 6.61
CA PRO A 29 -12.27 -8.36 6.87
C PRO A 29 -11.75 -6.93 7.02
N THR A 30 -12.22 -6.02 6.16
CA THR A 30 -11.83 -4.60 6.17
C THR A 30 -12.81 -3.71 6.95
N GLY A 31 -13.93 -4.26 7.43
CA GLY A 31 -15.01 -3.47 8.03
C GLY A 31 -14.63 -2.75 9.32
N GLU A 32 -13.73 -3.34 10.12
CA GLU A 32 -13.21 -2.67 11.33
C GLU A 32 -12.32 -1.49 10.98
N TRP A 33 -11.45 -1.63 9.97
CA TRP A 33 -10.64 -0.53 9.45
C TRP A 33 -11.52 0.59 8.90
N GLU A 34 -12.52 0.24 8.09
CA GLU A 34 -13.48 1.18 7.52
C GLU A 34 -14.18 2.00 8.60
N SER A 35 -14.71 1.33 9.62
CA SER A 35 -15.43 2.00 10.70
C SER A 35 -14.48 2.90 11.51
N THR A 36 -13.32 2.39 11.88
CA THR A 36 -12.31 3.13 12.66
C THR A 36 -11.85 4.39 11.93
N LEU A 37 -11.48 4.26 10.65
CA LEU A 37 -10.98 5.39 9.85
C LEU A 37 -12.06 6.42 9.54
N ARG A 38 -13.29 5.98 9.30
CA ARG A 38 -14.43 6.89 9.13
C ARG A 38 -14.74 7.64 10.42
N GLU A 39 -14.68 6.97 11.56
CA GLU A 39 -15.01 7.58 12.87
C GLU A 39 -13.91 8.47 13.42
N ARG A 40 -12.63 8.13 13.17
CA ARG A 40 -11.47 8.85 13.74
C ARG A 40 -10.83 9.85 12.79
N GLY A 41 -10.66 9.47 11.52
CA GLY A 41 -10.00 10.30 10.51
C GLY A 41 -10.91 10.81 9.40
N GLY A 42 -12.23 10.58 9.49
CA GLY A 42 -13.19 11.06 8.48
C GLY A 42 -13.07 10.41 7.10
N PHE A 43 -12.26 9.37 6.94
CA PHE A 43 -12.00 8.77 5.63
C PHE A 43 -13.16 7.89 5.14
N GLU A 44 -13.57 8.07 3.89
CA GLU A 44 -14.54 7.20 3.23
C GLU A 44 -13.83 6.11 2.41
N MET A 45 -14.05 4.83 2.76
CA MET A 45 -13.41 3.73 2.05
C MET A 45 -14.05 3.47 0.69
N HIS A 46 -13.29 3.73 -0.36
CA HIS A 46 -13.72 3.40 -1.72
C HIS A 46 -13.59 1.90 -2.04
N GLU A 47 -14.32 1.43 -3.05
CA GLU A 47 -14.30 0.01 -3.44
C GLU A 47 -12.89 -0.50 -3.80
N ARG A 48 -12.05 0.35 -4.42
CA ARG A 48 -10.66 0.00 -4.73
C ARG A 48 -9.82 -0.21 -3.48
N ALA A 49 -9.92 0.69 -2.51
CA ALA A 49 -9.24 0.56 -1.22
C ALA A 49 -9.70 -0.71 -0.49
N ARG A 50 -11.02 -0.95 -0.45
CA ARG A 50 -11.59 -2.15 0.15
C ARG A 50 -11.04 -3.44 -0.47
N ARG A 51 -11.02 -3.54 -1.80
CA ARG A 51 -10.48 -4.73 -2.50
C ARG A 51 -8.99 -4.90 -2.23
N PHE A 52 -8.23 -3.82 -2.22
CA PHE A 52 -6.81 -3.85 -1.91
C PHE A 52 -6.57 -4.35 -0.48
N LEU A 53 -7.22 -3.73 0.51
CA LEU A 53 -7.10 -4.11 1.91
C LEU A 53 -7.61 -5.53 2.18
N ALA A 54 -8.66 -5.97 1.49
CA ALA A 54 -9.12 -7.36 1.61
C ALA A 54 -8.04 -8.35 1.17
N GLU A 55 -7.26 -8.05 0.14
CA GLU A 55 -6.21 -8.96 -0.34
C GLU A 55 -4.89 -8.80 0.46
N PHE A 56 -4.49 -7.55 0.70
CA PHE A 56 -3.14 -7.20 1.19
C PHE A 56 -3.13 -6.54 2.57
N GLY A 57 -4.27 -6.14 3.12
CA GLY A 57 -4.35 -5.48 4.41
C GLY A 57 -3.79 -6.36 5.54
N GLY A 58 -3.12 -5.74 6.50
CA GLY A 58 -2.46 -6.40 7.62
C GLY A 58 -1.17 -7.14 7.25
N LEU A 59 -0.68 -7.04 6.01
CA LEU A 59 0.64 -7.54 5.67
C LEU A 59 1.72 -6.58 6.16
N GLU A 60 2.76 -7.13 6.76
CA GLU A 60 3.94 -6.39 7.19
C GLU A 60 5.19 -7.11 6.70
N SER A 61 6.03 -6.39 5.97
CA SER A 61 7.38 -6.84 5.65
C SER A 61 8.38 -6.01 6.44
N ASN A 62 9.22 -6.68 7.22
CA ASN A 62 10.39 -6.08 7.85
C ASN A 62 11.69 -6.37 7.07
N GLU A 63 11.61 -6.99 5.88
CA GLU A 63 12.79 -7.26 5.06
C GLU A 63 13.44 -5.93 4.65
N ARG A 64 14.65 -5.69 5.16
CA ARG A 64 15.51 -4.57 4.77
C ARG A 64 16.75 -5.09 4.06
N GLY A 65 17.19 -4.40 3.02
CA GLY A 65 18.40 -4.77 2.29
C GLY A 65 18.76 -3.79 1.19
N PRO A 66 19.86 -4.01 0.46
CA PRO A 66 20.10 -3.28 -0.79
C PRO A 66 18.97 -3.65 -1.76
N GLY A 67 18.18 -2.66 -2.19
CA GLY A 67 17.29 -2.80 -3.34
C GLY A 67 17.98 -2.36 -4.62
N LYS A 68 17.28 -2.45 -5.75
CA LYS A 68 17.90 -2.23 -7.06
C LYS A 68 18.35 -0.78 -7.29
N THR A 69 17.54 0.18 -6.83
CA THR A 69 17.82 1.62 -6.99
C THR A 69 17.77 2.37 -5.65
N MET A 70 16.97 1.87 -4.71
CA MET A 70 16.85 2.35 -3.34
C MET A 70 16.97 1.18 -2.37
N ALA A 71 17.24 1.43 -1.09
CA ALA A 71 17.18 0.38 -0.09
C ALA A 71 15.78 -0.28 -0.09
N ARG A 72 15.74 -1.62 0.00
CA ARG A 72 14.52 -2.33 0.36
C ARG A 72 14.12 -1.87 1.75
N MET A 73 12.98 -1.18 1.82
CA MET A 73 12.42 -0.69 3.06
C MET A 73 11.21 -1.54 3.39
N GLY A 74 11.08 -1.85 4.69
CA GLY A 74 9.90 -2.56 5.17
C GLY A 74 8.65 -1.72 4.97
N PHE A 75 7.52 -2.38 4.69
CA PHE A 75 6.22 -1.74 4.52
C PHE A 75 5.19 -2.45 5.38
N ARG A 76 4.16 -1.71 5.79
CA ARG A 76 3.02 -2.20 6.55
C ARG A 76 1.75 -1.72 5.87
N LEU A 77 0.91 -2.66 5.45
CA LEU A 77 -0.37 -2.37 4.82
C LEU A 77 -1.48 -2.32 5.88
N ASP A 78 -1.31 -1.41 6.83
CA ASP A 78 -2.26 -1.20 7.90
C ASP A 78 -2.84 0.21 7.76
N PRO A 79 -4.13 0.36 7.41
CA PRO A 79 -4.71 1.67 7.16
C PRO A 79 -4.92 2.45 8.46
N THR A 80 -4.94 1.81 9.64
CA THR A 80 -5.13 2.51 10.92
C THR A 80 -3.93 3.39 11.30
N VAL A 81 -2.79 3.26 10.60
CA VAL A 81 -1.63 4.13 10.83
C VAL A 81 -1.95 5.60 10.59
N ALA A 82 -2.96 5.91 9.78
CA ALA A 82 -3.41 7.25 9.45
C ALA A 82 -4.65 7.71 10.23
N GLU A 83 -5.09 6.96 11.24
CA GLU A 83 -6.32 7.27 11.99
C GLU A 83 -6.29 8.63 12.72
N TRP A 84 -5.09 9.19 12.93
CA TRP A 84 -4.83 10.49 13.57
C TRP A 84 -4.06 11.46 12.65
N ASP A 85 -3.86 11.10 11.39
CA ASP A 85 -3.07 11.85 10.40
C ASP A 85 -3.95 12.29 9.23
N ASP A 86 -5.21 12.63 9.51
CA ASP A 86 -6.19 13.12 8.52
C ASP A 86 -5.71 14.40 7.83
N GLU A 87 -5.17 15.36 8.59
CA GLU A 87 -4.63 16.61 8.03
C GLU A 87 -3.51 16.35 7.01
N VAL A 88 -2.69 15.32 7.21
CA VAL A 88 -1.62 14.96 6.27
C VAL A 88 -2.23 14.42 4.97
N PHE A 89 -3.21 13.52 5.08
CA PHE A 89 -3.85 12.94 3.91
C PHE A 89 -4.71 13.93 3.13
N ASP A 90 -5.30 14.93 3.79
CA ASP A 90 -6.00 16.02 3.10
C ASP A 90 -5.04 16.76 2.17
N VAL A 91 -3.87 17.17 2.67
CA VAL A 91 -2.83 17.82 1.86
C VAL A 91 -2.36 16.90 0.72
N LEU A 92 -2.09 15.63 1.01
CA LEU A 92 -1.66 14.66 -0.01
C LEU A 92 -2.74 14.44 -1.07
N SER A 93 -4.02 14.42 -0.69
CA SER A 93 -5.15 14.24 -1.60
C SER A 93 -5.33 15.47 -2.49
N GLU A 94 -5.19 16.67 -1.94
CA GLU A 94 -5.19 17.91 -2.71
C GLU A 94 -4.03 17.95 -3.71
N GLU A 95 -2.80 17.62 -3.30
CA GLU A 95 -1.65 17.57 -4.21
C GLU A 95 -1.80 16.49 -5.28
N ALA A 96 -2.36 15.33 -4.94
CA ALA A 96 -2.59 14.25 -5.89
C ALA A 96 -3.76 14.53 -6.84
N GLY A 97 -4.64 15.47 -6.48
CA GLY A 97 -5.89 15.75 -7.18
C GLY A 97 -6.89 14.59 -7.12
N ALA A 98 -6.83 13.76 -6.08
CA ALA A 98 -7.69 12.60 -5.88
C ALA A 98 -7.86 12.29 -4.39
N ASP A 99 -9.04 11.82 -3.99
CA ASP A 99 -9.30 11.38 -2.62
C ASP A 99 -8.49 10.13 -2.30
N LEU A 100 -7.35 10.31 -1.61
CA LEU A 100 -6.46 9.22 -1.26
C LEU A 100 -6.94 8.53 0.00
N TYR A 101 -7.23 7.24 -0.12
CA TYR A 101 -7.54 6.42 1.04
C TYR A 101 -6.26 5.80 1.62
N PRO A 102 -5.99 5.94 2.93
CA PRO A 102 -4.83 5.31 3.57
C PRO A 102 -4.93 3.79 3.46
N ILE A 103 -3.89 3.17 2.91
CA ILE A 103 -3.77 1.71 2.81
C ILE A 103 -2.63 1.16 3.66
N GLY A 104 -1.77 2.03 4.18
CA GLY A 104 -0.60 1.64 4.95
C GLY A 104 0.48 2.70 5.01
N GLU A 105 1.68 2.25 5.34
CA GLU A 105 2.90 3.04 5.43
C GLU A 105 4.10 2.25 4.92
N SER A 106 5.14 2.98 4.52
CA SER A 106 6.45 2.46 4.17
C SER A 106 7.52 3.09 5.06
N ASP A 107 8.61 2.35 5.25
CA ASP A 107 9.79 2.78 6.00
C ASP A 107 9.52 3.22 7.46
N ARG A 108 8.66 2.46 8.18
CA ARG A 108 8.33 2.70 9.60
C ARG A 108 7.90 4.15 9.89
N ARG A 109 6.73 4.55 9.41
CA ARG A 109 6.13 5.90 9.58
C ARG A 109 6.86 7.05 8.86
N ASN A 110 7.74 6.74 7.93
CA ASN A 110 8.43 7.79 7.17
C ASN A 110 7.67 8.19 5.90
N SER A 111 6.80 7.33 5.36
CA SER A 111 5.95 7.66 4.22
C SER A 111 4.63 6.92 4.27
N TYR A 112 3.53 7.64 4.08
CA TYR A 112 2.20 7.05 4.00
C TYR A 112 1.92 6.51 2.60
N LEU A 113 1.14 5.44 2.53
CA LEU A 113 0.65 4.85 1.29
C LEU A 113 -0.83 5.16 1.15
N GLY A 114 -1.19 5.87 0.09
CA GLY A 114 -2.56 6.20 -0.27
C GLY A 114 -2.97 5.52 -1.56
N ILE A 115 -4.22 5.08 -1.67
CA ILE A 115 -4.79 4.61 -2.94
C ILE A 115 -5.92 5.54 -3.38
N ALA A 116 -5.87 5.96 -4.63
CA ALA A 116 -6.93 6.72 -5.25
C ALA A 116 -8.08 5.80 -5.72
N PRO A 117 -9.30 6.34 -5.92
CA PRO A 117 -10.46 5.58 -6.40
C PRO A 117 -10.26 4.97 -7.81
N ASN A 118 -9.29 5.46 -8.59
CA ASN A 118 -8.89 4.88 -9.86
C ASN A 118 -8.00 3.62 -9.71
N GLY A 119 -7.47 3.35 -8.51
CA GLY A 119 -6.54 2.24 -8.22
C GLY A 119 -5.06 2.63 -8.25
N ALA A 120 -4.75 3.89 -8.54
CA ALA A 120 -3.39 4.42 -8.46
C ALA A 120 -2.95 4.52 -7.00
N VAL A 121 -1.72 4.13 -6.74
CA VAL A 121 -1.10 4.19 -5.41
C VAL A 121 -0.09 5.30 -5.39
N TYR A 122 -0.19 6.10 -4.34
CA TYR A 122 0.64 7.24 -4.04
C TYR A 122 1.42 6.97 -2.75
N ILE A 123 2.60 7.54 -2.67
CA ILE A 123 3.46 7.50 -1.49
C ILE A 123 3.91 8.91 -1.15
N GLY A 124 3.84 9.28 0.13
CA GLY A 124 4.20 10.63 0.55
C GLY A 124 4.00 10.88 2.03
N MET A 125 4.65 11.92 2.55
CA MET A 125 4.40 12.46 3.88
C MET A 125 4.33 13.99 3.80
N ASP A 126 5.43 14.64 3.42
CA ASP A 126 5.45 16.08 3.14
C ASP A 126 4.98 16.42 1.72
N ASN A 127 5.19 15.50 0.79
CA ASN A 127 4.83 15.66 -0.61
C ASN A 127 4.34 14.33 -1.18
N VAL A 128 3.29 14.37 -1.99
CA VAL A 128 2.76 13.15 -2.60
C VAL A 128 3.51 12.82 -3.89
N THR A 129 3.76 11.53 -4.13
CA THR A 129 4.32 11.06 -5.40
C THR A 129 3.55 9.84 -5.87
N LEU A 130 3.17 9.82 -7.15
CA LEU A 130 2.59 8.64 -7.78
C LEU A 130 3.63 7.50 -7.79
N LEU A 131 3.35 6.44 -7.05
CA LEU A 131 4.20 5.26 -7.00
C LEU A 131 3.94 4.39 -8.23
N ALA A 132 2.67 4.07 -8.47
CA ALA A 132 2.22 3.40 -9.68
C ALA A 132 0.71 3.59 -9.90
N GLU A 133 0.27 3.44 -11.16
CA GLU A 133 -1.15 3.51 -11.53
C GLU A 133 -1.96 2.28 -11.05
N THR A 134 -1.29 1.24 -10.57
CA THR A 134 -1.91 0.03 -10.02
C THR A 134 -1.22 -0.39 -8.73
N ALA A 135 -2.02 -0.89 -7.80
CA ALA A 135 -1.56 -1.49 -6.54
C ALA A 135 -0.43 -2.52 -6.70
N ASP A 136 -0.49 -3.32 -7.75
CA ASP A 136 0.42 -4.45 -7.95
C ASP A 136 1.81 -4.00 -8.29
N ARG A 137 1.84 -3.05 -9.22
CA ARG A 137 3.08 -2.42 -9.64
C ARG A 137 3.66 -1.59 -8.50
N ALA A 138 2.81 -0.99 -7.66
CA ALA A 138 3.26 -0.29 -6.46
C ALA A 138 3.92 -1.25 -5.47
N LEU A 139 3.31 -2.39 -5.17
CA LEU A 139 3.89 -3.42 -4.29
C LEU A 139 5.21 -3.96 -4.85
N GLU A 140 5.27 -4.23 -6.16
CA GLU A 140 6.51 -4.66 -6.81
C GLU A 140 7.61 -3.61 -6.69
N LYS A 141 7.29 -2.33 -6.89
CA LYS A 141 8.25 -1.23 -6.67
C LYS A 141 8.73 -1.14 -5.23
N LEU A 142 7.83 -1.31 -4.25
CA LEU A 142 8.18 -1.31 -2.83
C LEU A 142 9.14 -2.46 -2.50
N VAL A 143 8.85 -3.66 -3.01
CA VAL A 143 9.66 -4.85 -2.75
C VAL A 143 11.00 -4.81 -3.48
N GLU A 144 11.03 -4.39 -4.74
CA GLU A 144 12.28 -4.31 -5.50
C GLU A 144 13.14 -3.08 -5.11
N GLY A 145 12.56 -2.12 -4.39
CA GLY A 145 13.20 -0.85 -4.04
C GLY A 145 13.46 -0.01 -5.28
N ILE A 146 12.44 0.15 -6.13
CA ILE A 146 12.50 0.92 -7.37
C ILE A 146 11.61 2.16 -7.23
N ARG A 147 12.17 3.33 -7.54
CA ARG A 147 11.43 4.60 -7.64
C ARG A 147 11.02 4.83 -9.08
#